data_AF-A0AAE7KZD8-F1
#
_entry.id   AF-A0AAE7KZD8-F1
#
_cell.length_a   1.000
_cell.length_b   1.000
_cell.length_c   1.000
_cell.angle_alpha   90.00
_cell.angle_beta   90.00
_cell.angle_gamma   90.00
#
_symmetry.space_group_name_H-M   'P 1'
#
loop_
_entity.id
_entity.type
_entity.pdbx_description
1 polymer ?
#
loop_
_entity_poly.entity_id
_entity_poly.type
_entity_poly.pdbx_seq_one_letter_code
_entity_poly.pdbx_strand_id
1 'polypeptide(L)'
;MSVSGQDFIEFAKKCLQFNDEIGYRNAVGRSYYGVYHEISGKLEHCYVLDSHEEVRKYLMSPARCKKEPYDKEGLKKIGAYLHHLHVQRKWADYTLNRDMHRSDAETVINIAKEAMDKIQSVHEEVYPPPAA
;
A
#
# COMPACT_ATOMS: atom_id res chain seq x y z
N MET A 1 2.73 10.30 19.55
CA MET A 1 3.80 9.98 18.58
C MET A 1 3.14 9.71 17.23
N SER A 2 3.71 10.22 16.15
CA SER A 2 3.26 9.92 14.78
C SER A 2 3.65 8.49 14.39
N VAL A 3 2.93 7.92 13.41
CA VAL A 3 3.17 6.58 12.84
C VAL A 3 3.50 6.69 11.36
N SER A 4 4.21 5.70 10.82
CA SER A 4 4.63 5.55 9.43
C SER A 4 3.84 4.44 8.72
N GLY A 5 3.96 4.35 7.38
CA GLY A 5 3.40 3.23 6.62
C GLY A 5 3.91 1.87 7.12
N GLN A 6 5.20 1.80 7.47
CA GLN A 6 5.82 0.59 8.02
C GLN A 6 5.17 0.13 9.34
N ASP A 7 4.76 1.05 10.21
CA ASP A 7 4.10 0.70 11.48
C ASP A 7 2.78 -0.06 11.25
N PHE A 8 2.04 0.28 10.19
CA PHE A 8 0.83 -0.46 9.80
C PHE A 8 1.17 -1.87 9.29
N ILE A 9 2.27 -2.04 8.54
CA ILE A 9 2.72 -3.35 8.04
C ILE A 9 3.14 -4.25 9.21
N GLU A 10 3.88 -3.72 10.18
CA GLU A 10 4.24 -4.48 11.37
C GLU A 10 3.02 -4.85 12.21
N PHE A 11 2.05 -3.94 12.32
CA PHE A 11 0.79 -4.25 12.98
C PHE A 11 -0.02 -5.32 12.22
N ALA A 12 -0.05 -5.29 10.89
CA ALA A 12 -0.71 -6.31 10.07
C ALA A 12 -0.15 -7.72 10.35
N LYS A 13 1.17 -7.86 10.50
CA LYS A 13 1.80 -9.13 10.88
C LYS A 13 1.38 -9.60 12.27
N LYS A 14 1.24 -8.67 13.23
CA LYS A 14 0.74 -8.99 14.58
C LYS A 14 -0.70 -9.48 14.54
N CYS A 15 -1.55 -8.94 13.65
CA CYS A 15 -2.93 -9.39 13.51
C CYS A 15 -3.06 -10.89 13.14
N LEU A 16 -2.07 -11.48 12.45
CA LEU A 16 -2.07 -12.92 12.16
C LEU A 16 -1.99 -13.78 13.43
N GLN A 17 -1.49 -13.24 14.54
CA GLN A 17 -1.33 -13.98 15.79
C GLN A 17 -2.66 -14.24 16.50
N PHE A 18 -3.72 -13.47 16.20
CA PHE A 18 -5.06 -13.74 16.71
C PHE A 18 -5.64 -15.07 16.18
N ASN A 19 -5.13 -15.52 15.03
CA ASN A 19 -5.49 -16.80 14.41
C ASN A 19 -7.02 -17.02 14.27
N ASP A 20 -7.71 -15.93 13.93
CA ASP A 20 -9.15 -15.90 13.71
C ASP A 20 -9.46 -14.99 12.51
N GLU A 21 -10.71 -15.04 12.06
CA GLU A 21 -11.17 -14.32 10.88
C GLU A 21 -11.01 -12.80 11.03
N ILE A 22 -11.26 -12.25 12.23
CA ILE A 22 -11.13 -10.82 12.47
C ILE A 22 -9.68 -10.36 12.42
N GLY A 23 -8.74 -11.18 12.91
CA GLY A 23 -7.31 -10.98 12.78
C GLY A 23 -6.88 -10.97 11.31
N TYR A 24 -7.35 -11.91 10.51
CA TYR A 24 -7.03 -11.98 9.08
C TYR A 24 -7.58 -10.78 8.30
N ARG A 25 -8.83 -10.38 8.56
CA ARG A 25 -9.44 -9.17 7.94
C ARG A 25 -8.63 -7.91 8.31
N ASN A 26 -8.25 -7.76 9.57
CA ASN A 26 -7.44 -6.62 10.00
C ASN A 26 -6.02 -6.66 9.41
N ALA A 27 -5.40 -7.84 9.28
CA ALA A 27 -4.12 -7.96 8.59
C ALA A 27 -4.21 -7.40 7.16
N VAL A 28 -5.23 -7.80 6.39
CA VAL A 28 -5.47 -7.28 5.03
C VAL A 28 -5.66 -5.76 5.01
N GLY A 29 -6.53 -5.24 5.88
CA GLY A 29 -6.80 -3.80 5.94
C GLY A 29 -5.55 -2.99 6.31
N ARG A 30 -4.78 -3.45 7.29
CA ARG A 30 -3.57 -2.75 7.76
C ARG A 30 -2.44 -2.83 6.76
N SER A 31 -2.30 -3.94 6.03
CA SER A 31 -1.37 -4.02 4.89
C SER A 31 -1.67 -2.98 3.82
N TYR A 32 -2.94 -2.78 3.46
CA TYR A 32 -3.34 -1.73 2.53
C TYR A 32 -3.00 -0.33 3.04
N TYR A 33 -3.36 -0.01 4.30
CA TYR A 33 -3.09 1.31 4.86
C TYR A 33 -1.60 1.62 4.95
N GLY A 34 -0.77 0.63 5.27
CA GLY A 34 0.68 0.80 5.29
C GLY A 34 1.22 1.27 3.95
N VAL A 35 0.86 0.55 2.87
CA VAL A 35 1.25 0.92 1.51
C VAL A 35 0.67 2.27 1.09
N TYR A 36 -0.61 2.53 1.40
CA TYR A 36 -1.25 3.80 1.05
C TYR A 36 -0.55 5.00 1.68
N HIS A 37 -0.24 4.93 2.98
CA HIS A 37 0.41 6.03 3.69
C HIS A 37 1.87 6.19 3.27
N GLU A 38 2.57 5.10 2.97
CA GLU A 38 3.94 5.18 2.45
C GLU A 38 3.99 5.89 1.09
N ILE A 39 3.10 5.51 0.16
CA ILE A 39 2.96 6.19 -1.14
C ILE A 39 2.64 7.67 -0.93
N SER A 40 1.61 7.95 -0.13
CA SER A 40 1.10 9.31 0.06
C SER A 40 2.14 10.23 0.69
N GLY A 41 3.01 9.69 1.55
CA GLY A 41 4.11 10.43 2.16
C GLY A 41 5.28 10.71 1.21
N LYS A 42 5.39 10.00 0.09
CA LYS A 42 6.45 10.21 -0.91
C LYS A 42 6.00 10.99 -2.14
N LEU A 43 4.73 10.95 -2.53
CA LEU A 43 4.26 11.73 -3.68
C LEU A 43 4.38 13.24 -3.43
N GLU A 44 4.94 13.98 -4.39
CA GLU A 44 5.23 15.41 -4.23
C GLU A 44 4.18 16.31 -4.88
N HIS A 45 3.49 15.80 -5.90
CA HIS A 45 2.58 16.58 -6.73
C HIS A 45 1.17 16.00 -6.82
N CYS A 46 0.88 14.98 -6.00
CA CYS A 46 -0.44 14.38 -5.92
C CYS A 46 -1.43 15.33 -5.21
N TYR A 47 -2.43 15.80 -5.95
CA TYR A 47 -3.45 16.73 -5.46
C TYR A 47 -4.74 16.05 -4.98
N VAL A 48 -4.75 14.71 -4.95
CA VAL A 48 -5.94 13.88 -4.65
C VAL A 48 -5.70 12.92 -3.46
N LEU A 49 -4.82 13.32 -2.53
CA LEU A 49 -4.41 12.49 -1.37
C LEU A 49 -5.55 12.24 -0.36
N ASP A 50 -6.68 12.93 -0.50
CA ASP A 50 -7.90 12.75 0.28
C ASP A 50 -8.76 11.56 -0.20
N SER A 51 -8.46 10.99 -1.37
CA SER A 51 -9.22 9.89 -1.95
C SER A 51 -8.34 8.69 -2.32
N HIS A 52 -8.54 7.60 -1.59
CA HIS A 52 -7.92 6.29 -1.84
C HIS A 52 -8.03 5.81 -3.29
N GLU A 53 -9.17 6.05 -3.93
CA GLU A 53 -9.41 5.66 -5.32
C GLU A 53 -8.70 6.60 -6.30
N GLU A 54 -8.73 7.90 -6.05
CA GLU A 54 -8.11 8.88 -6.95
C GLU A 54 -6.58 8.86 -6.87
N VAL A 55 -5.97 8.58 -5.71
CA VAL A 55 -4.51 8.35 -5.61
C VAL A 55 -4.08 7.20 -6.51
N ARG A 56 -4.83 6.10 -6.52
CA ARG A 56 -4.56 4.96 -7.40
C ARG A 56 -4.69 5.36 -8.88
N LYS A 57 -5.77 6.06 -9.25
CA LYS A 57 -5.95 6.53 -10.65
C LYS A 57 -4.87 7.53 -11.07
N TYR A 58 -4.42 8.38 -10.14
CA TYR A 58 -3.31 9.30 -10.33
C TYR A 58 -2.06 8.54 -10.72
N LEU A 59 -1.61 7.58 -9.89
CA LEU A 59 -0.43 6.74 -10.12
C LEU A 59 -0.45 5.99 -11.45
N MET A 60 -1.62 5.55 -11.90
CA MET A 60 -1.79 4.81 -13.15
C MET A 60 -1.90 5.72 -14.40
N SER A 61 -1.86 7.04 -14.24
CA SER A 61 -2.07 8.01 -15.31
C SER A 61 -0.83 8.87 -15.53
N PRO A 62 0.01 8.57 -16.54
CA PRO A 62 1.24 9.33 -16.83
C PRO A 62 0.99 10.84 -17.02
N ALA A 63 -0.17 11.22 -17.57
CA ALA A 63 -0.56 12.62 -17.73
C ALA A 63 -0.77 13.34 -16.40
N ARG A 64 -1.30 12.63 -15.39
CA ARG A 64 -1.56 13.19 -14.04
C ARG A 64 -0.27 13.23 -13.23
N CYS A 65 0.56 12.18 -13.32
CA CYS A 65 1.88 12.11 -12.67
C CYS A 65 2.98 12.89 -13.40
N LYS A 66 2.68 13.71 -14.41
CA LYS A 66 3.70 14.36 -15.25
C LYS A 66 4.73 15.15 -14.44
N LYS A 67 4.30 15.77 -13.34
CA LYS A 67 5.15 16.59 -12.48
C LYS A 67 5.95 15.79 -11.45
N GLU A 68 5.55 14.56 -11.12
CA GLU A 68 6.30 13.73 -10.17
C GLU A 68 7.73 13.51 -10.68
N PRO A 69 8.74 13.56 -9.79
CA PRO A 69 10.13 13.32 -10.17
C PRO A 69 10.43 11.85 -10.48
N TYR A 70 9.49 10.96 -10.14
CA TYR A 70 9.62 9.51 -10.28
C TYR A 70 9.34 9.02 -11.71
N ASP A 71 9.95 7.87 -12.03
CA ASP A 71 9.69 7.10 -13.25
C ASP A 71 8.20 6.73 -13.37
N LYS A 72 7.64 6.94 -14.57
CA LYS A 72 6.19 6.77 -14.80
C LYS A 72 5.79 5.29 -14.82
N GLU A 73 6.66 4.40 -15.31
CA GLU A 73 6.38 2.97 -15.27
C GLU A 73 6.49 2.43 -13.83
N GLY A 74 7.43 2.95 -13.04
CA GLY A 74 7.52 2.74 -11.60
C GLY A 74 6.24 3.13 -10.88
N LEU A 75 5.75 4.35 -11.06
CA LEU A 75 4.50 4.84 -10.47
C LEU A 75 3.30 3.99 -10.90
N LYS A 76 3.21 3.61 -12.18
CA LYS A 76 2.13 2.78 -12.69
C LYS A 76 2.12 1.39 -12.04
N LYS A 77 3.29 0.77 -11.84
CA LYS A 77 3.42 -0.49 -11.09
C LYS A 77 2.97 -0.34 -9.64
N ILE A 78 3.38 0.73 -8.96
CA ILE A 78 2.93 1.06 -7.60
C ILE A 78 1.39 1.22 -7.56
N GLY A 79 0.81 1.91 -8.56
CA GLY A 79 -0.64 2.04 -8.70
C GLY A 79 -1.37 0.71 -8.89
N ALA A 80 -0.77 -0.26 -9.58
CA ALA A 80 -1.31 -1.61 -9.73
C ALA A 80 -1.29 -2.40 -8.41
N TYR A 81 -0.21 -2.32 -7.63
CA TYR A 81 -0.18 -2.89 -6.29
C TYR A 81 -1.25 -2.27 -5.39
N LEU A 82 -1.31 -0.94 -5.34
CA LEU A 82 -2.29 -0.23 -4.53
C LEU A 82 -3.73 -0.58 -4.94
N HIS A 83 -3.98 -0.79 -6.24
CA HIS A 83 -5.26 -1.28 -6.71
C HIS A 83 -5.61 -2.63 -6.10
N HIS A 84 -4.71 -3.60 -6.25
CA HIS A 84 -4.93 -4.96 -5.80
C HIS A 84 -5.23 -4.97 -4.29
N LEU A 85 -4.38 -4.31 -3.50
CA LEU A 85 -4.54 -4.20 -2.06
C LEU A 85 -5.86 -3.51 -1.66
N HIS A 86 -6.26 -2.45 -2.39
CA HIS A 86 -7.53 -1.76 -2.11
C HIS A 86 -8.74 -2.67 -2.35
N VAL A 87 -8.72 -3.50 -3.40
CA VAL A 87 -9.79 -4.48 -3.64
C VAL A 87 -9.87 -5.50 -2.51
N GLN A 88 -8.73 -6.06 -2.10
CA GLN A 88 -8.66 -7.01 -0.99
C GLN A 88 -9.15 -6.40 0.32
N ARG A 89 -8.75 -5.15 0.62
CA ARG A 89 -9.22 -4.39 1.77
C ARG A 89 -10.73 -4.16 1.74
N LYS A 90 -11.31 -3.85 0.57
CA LYS A 90 -12.77 -3.74 0.44
C LYS A 90 -13.48 -5.07 0.73
N TRP A 91 -12.93 -6.19 0.26
CA TRP A 91 -13.48 -7.50 0.59
C TRP A 91 -13.37 -7.83 2.08
N ALA A 92 -12.23 -7.52 2.69
CA ALA A 92 -12.00 -7.72 4.12
C ALA A 92 -12.98 -6.93 5.00
N ASP A 93 -13.21 -5.66 4.67
CA ASP A 93 -13.96 -4.75 5.53
C ASP A 93 -15.47 -4.78 5.25
N TYR A 94 -15.88 -5.03 4.01
CA TYR A 94 -17.27 -4.87 3.59
C TYR A 94 -17.96 -6.15 3.10
N THR A 95 -17.21 -7.15 2.67
CA THR A 95 -17.79 -8.45 2.25
C THR A 95 -17.78 -9.43 3.42
N LEU A 96 -18.66 -9.19 4.40
CA LEU A 96 -18.72 -9.97 5.65
C LEU A 96 -19.31 -11.38 5.48
N ASN A 97 -20.00 -11.64 4.37
CA ASN A 97 -20.54 -12.97 4.05
C ASN A 97 -19.51 -13.88 3.36
N ARG A 98 -18.26 -13.43 3.22
CA ARG A 98 -17.16 -14.20 2.63
C ARG A 98 -16.11 -14.46 3.71
N ASP A 99 -15.78 -15.71 3.93
CA ASP A 99 -14.73 -16.08 4.88
C ASP A 99 -13.36 -15.59 4.38
N MET A 100 -12.58 -15.04 5.32
CA MET A 100 -11.19 -14.67 5.11
C MET A 100 -10.32 -15.70 5.81
N HIS A 101 -9.37 -16.30 5.09
CA HIS A 101 -8.48 -17.30 5.65
C HIS A 101 -7.10 -16.70 5.90
N ARG A 102 -6.31 -17.40 6.74
CA ARG A 102 -4.92 -17.02 7.01
C ARG A 102 -4.10 -16.84 5.72
N SER A 103 -4.28 -17.74 4.75
CA SER A 103 -3.57 -17.70 3.46
C SER A 103 -3.89 -16.44 2.65
N ASP A 104 -5.13 -15.94 2.73
CA ASP A 104 -5.51 -14.69 2.06
C ASP A 104 -4.74 -13.51 2.68
N ALA A 105 -4.71 -13.42 4.01
CA ALA A 105 -4.01 -12.38 4.73
C ALA A 105 -2.49 -12.41 4.52
N GLU A 106 -1.87 -13.60 4.55
CA GLU A 106 -0.44 -13.77 4.29
C GLU A 106 -0.07 -13.37 2.86
N THR A 107 -0.90 -13.72 1.88
CA THR A 107 -0.72 -13.30 0.49
C THR A 107 -0.75 -11.78 0.37
N VAL A 108 -1.74 -11.12 0.99
CA VAL A 108 -1.84 -9.66 0.99
C VAL A 108 -0.65 -9.00 1.67
N ILE A 109 -0.18 -9.53 2.80
CA ILE A 109 1.01 -9.02 3.50
C ILE A 109 2.25 -9.10 2.60
N ASN A 110 2.43 -10.19 1.85
CA ASN A 110 3.57 -10.34 0.96
C ASN A 110 3.51 -9.37 -0.22
N ILE A 111 2.34 -9.21 -0.85
CA ILE A 111 2.13 -8.20 -1.89
C ILE A 111 2.37 -6.79 -1.35
N ALA A 112 1.96 -6.51 -0.11
CA ALA A 112 2.21 -5.22 0.51
C ALA A 112 3.72 -4.97 0.72
N LYS A 113 4.49 -5.97 1.13
CA LYS A 113 5.96 -5.85 1.22
C LYS A 113 6.60 -5.56 -0.14
N GLU A 114 6.21 -6.28 -1.19
CA GLU A 114 6.69 -6.03 -2.55
C GLU A 114 6.36 -4.60 -3.02
N ALA A 115 5.18 -4.10 -2.66
CA ALA A 115 4.80 -2.72 -2.92
C ALA A 115 5.69 -1.72 -2.16
N MET A 116 5.93 -1.93 -0.86
CA MET A 116 6.82 -1.10 -0.03
C MET A 116 8.23 -1.05 -0.62
N ASP A 117 8.79 -2.21 -0.98
CA ASP A 117 10.12 -2.32 -1.60
C ASP A 117 10.15 -1.57 -2.93
N LYS A 118 9.09 -1.67 -3.75
CA LYS A 118 9.03 -0.96 -5.02
C LYS A 118 8.94 0.56 -4.85
N ILE A 119 8.14 1.03 -3.89
CA ILE A 119 8.03 2.46 -3.56
C ILE A 119 9.38 3.00 -3.08
N GLN A 120 10.06 2.23 -2.22
CA GLN A 120 11.39 2.60 -1.73
C GLN A 120 12.41 2.68 -2.88
N SER A 121 12.49 1.65 -3.72
CA SER A 121 13.37 1.64 -4.89
C SER A 121 13.14 2.83 -5.82
N VAL A 122 11.88 3.15 -6.16
CA VAL A 122 11.56 4.29 -7.03
C VAL A 122 11.93 5.62 -6.38
N HIS A 123 11.79 5.72 -5.05
CA HIS A 123 12.18 6.92 -4.32
C HIS A 123 13.70 7.08 -4.27
N GLU A 124 14.45 6.01 -3.99
CA GLU A 124 15.91 6.03 -3.89
C GLU A 124 16.61 6.27 -5.23
N GLU A 125 15.98 5.92 -6.36
CA GLU A 125 16.44 6.30 -7.70
C GLU A 125 16.54 7.83 -7.88
N VAL A 126 15.70 8.60 -7.19
CA VAL A 126 15.69 10.08 -7.22
C VAL A 126 16.44 10.67 -6.02
N TYR A 127 16.23 10.09 -4.85
CA TYR A 127 16.74 10.54 -3.55
C TYR A 127 17.53 9.41 -2.89
N PRO A 128 18.77 9.16 -3.35
CA PRO A 128 19.58 8.07 -2.82
C PRO A 128 19.87 8.29 -1.32
N PRO A 129 19.97 7.20 -0.54
CA PRO A 129 20.33 7.31 0.87
C PRO A 129 21.74 7.91 1.03
N PRO A 130 22.05 8.54 2.17
CA PRO A 130 23.39 9.05 2.45
C PRO A 130 24.43 7.94 2.31
N ALA A 131 25.61 8.26 1.77
CA ALA A 131 26.73 7.33 1.77
C ALA A 131 27.09 6.97 3.23
N ALA A 132 27.19 5.67 3.50
CA ALA A 132 27.54 5.12 4.82
C ALA A 132 28.97 5.46 5.23
#